data_AF-A0AAW9B8K6-F1
#
_entry.id   AF-A0AAW9B8K6-F1
#
_cell.length_a   1.000
_cell.length_b   1.000
_cell.length_c   1.000
_cell.angle_alpha   90.00
_cell.angle_beta   90.00
_cell.angle_gamma   90.00
#
_symmetry.space_group_name_H-M   'P 1'
#
loop_
_entity.id
_entity.type
_entity.pdbx_description
1 polymer ?
#
loop_
_entity_poly.entity_id
_entity_poly.type
_entity_poly.pdbx_seq_one_letter_code
_entity_poly.pdbx_strand_id
1 'polypeptide(L)' 'EKMFAAMVVDNQMANVMLDTGALKAKNGTEELAGRTWYWKVTPVATTQPLLKAFDVSVATAKNASPVVTVRSYVAQ' A
#
# COMPACT_ATOMS: atom_id res chain seq x y z
N GLU A 1 -8.28 14.59 6.06
CA GLU A 1 -6.98 13.90 5.81
C GLU A 1 -7.13 12.38 5.68
N LYS A 2 -7.68 11.69 6.68
CA LYS A 2 -7.83 10.22 6.66
C LYS A 2 -8.56 9.67 5.42
N MET A 3 -9.61 10.36 4.95
CA MET A 3 -10.36 9.99 3.73
C MET A 3 -9.46 9.98 2.49
N PHE A 4 -8.68 11.05 2.25
CA PHE A 4 -7.79 11.15 1.09
C PHE A 4 -6.62 10.17 1.19
N ALA A 5 -6.06 9.96 2.38
CA ALA A 5 -5.06 8.92 2.60
C ALA A 5 -5.60 7.51 2.27
N ALA A 6 -6.86 7.22 2.65
CA ALA A 6 -7.52 5.96 2.31
C ALA A 6 -7.71 5.80 0.79
N MET A 7 -8.12 6.86 0.08
CA MET A 7 -8.22 6.82 -1.39
C MET A 7 -6.88 6.50 -2.06
N VAL A 8 -5.77 7.10 -1.58
CA VAL A 8 -4.42 6.77 -2.07
C VAL A 8 -4.08 5.31 -1.77
N VAL A 9 -4.39 4.81 -0.56
CA VAL A 9 -4.20 3.40 -0.22
C VAL A 9 -4.96 2.49 -1.19
N ASP A 10 -6.23 2.80 -1.48
CA ASP A 10 -7.08 2.01 -2.37
C ASP A 10 -6.54 1.99 -3.80
N ASN A 11 -6.08 3.14 -4.32
CA ASN A 11 -5.43 3.24 -5.63
C ASN A 11 -4.17 2.35 -5.70
N GLN A 12 -3.31 2.42 -4.67
CA GLN A 12 -2.08 1.64 -4.64
C GLN A 12 -2.32 0.15 -4.41
N MET A 13 -3.35 -0.21 -3.64
CA MET A 13 -3.80 -1.60 -3.52
C MET A 13 -4.28 -2.14 -4.87
N ALA A 14 -5.11 -1.38 -5.60
CA ALA A 14 -5.57 -1.77 -6.93
C ALA A 14 -4.39 -1.99 -7.90
N ASN A 15 -3.40 -1.10 -7.89
CA ASN A 15 -2.17 -1.26 -8.70
C ASN A 15 -1.40 -2.55 -8.37
N VAL A 16 -1.34 -2.96 -7.10
CA VAL A 16 -0.72 -4.25 -6.72
C VAL A 16 -1.56 -5.43 -7.21
N MET A 17 -2.89 -5.33 -7.14
CA MET A 17 -3.80 -6.40 -7.55
C MET A 17 -3.78 -6.67 -9.06
N LEU A 18 -3.35 -5.71 -9.89
CA LEU A 18 -3.21 -5.91 -11.34
C LEU A 18 -2.12 -6.93 -11.72
N ASP A 19 -1.06 -7.04 -10.92
CA ASP A 19 0.01 -8.02 -11.10
C ASP A 19 0.54 -8.48 -9.74
N THR A 20 -0.13 -9.50 -9.20
CA THR A 20 0.20 -10.11 -7.92
C THR A 20 1.44 -11.02 -7.99
N GLY A 21 1.86 -11.42 -9.20
CA GLY A 21 3.07 -12.21 -9.42
C GLY A 21 4.34 -11.39 -9.18
N ALA A 22 4.29 -10.08 -9.46
CA ALA A 22 5.38 -9.14 -9.24
C ALA A 22 5.37 -8.46 -7.85
N LEU A 23 4.70 -9.05 -6.85
CA LEU A 23 4.60 -8.50 -5.50
C LEU A 23 6.00 -8.34 -4.88
N LYS A 24 6.41 -7.09 -4.65
CA LYS A 24 7.70 -6.73 -4.05
C LYS A 24 7.58 -5.43 -3.27
N ALA A 25 8.55 -5.16 -2.41
CA ALA A 25 8.63 -3.88 -1.71
C ALA A 25 8.75 -2.73 -2.74
N LYS A 26 7.84 -1.76 -2.64
CA LYS A 26 7.80 -0.56 -3.50
C LYS A 26 7.39 0.65 -2.66
N ASN A 27 7.77 1.83 -3.11
CA ASN A 27 7.30 3.09 -2.56
C ASN A 27 7.24 4.14 -3.67
N GLY A 28 6.54 5.24 -3.40
CA GLY A 28 6.43 6.35 -4.32
C GLY A 28 5.61 7.47 -3.73
N THR A 29 5.22 8.39 -4.61
CA THR A 29 4.34 9.50 -4.27
C THR A 29 3.09 9.49 -5.13
N GLU A 30 2.02 10.06 -4.61
CA GLU A 30 0.78 10.31 -5.36
C GLU A 30 0.25 11.70 -4.99
N GLU A 31 -0.14 12.49 -5.98
CA GLU A 31 -0.78 13.78 -5.76
C GLU A 31 -2.29 13.59 -5.72
N LEU A 32 -2.92 13.90 -4.58
CA LEU A 32 -4.37 13.77 -4.43
C LEU A 32 -4.92 14.89 -3.54
N ALA A 33 -5.93 15.60 -4.06
CA ALA A 33 -6.53 16.77 -3.44
C ALA A 33 -5.51 17.89 -3.11
N GLY A 34 -4.57 18.15 -4.02
CA GLY A 34 -3.55 19.20 -3.89
C GLY A 34 -2.49 18.94 -2.82
N ARG A 35 -2.31 17.67 -2.44
CA ARG A 35 -1.27 17.23 -1.51
C ARG A 35 -0.52 16.05 -2.09
N THR A 36 0.80 16.07 -1.91
CA THR A 36 1.67 14.92 -2.14
C THR A 36 1.57 13.94 -0.97
N TRP A 37 1.18 12.71 -1.27
CA TRP A 37 1.13 11.59 -0.34
C TRP A 37 2.30 10.64 -0.60
N TYR A 38 2.85 10.06 0.46
CA TYR A 38 3.97 9.12 0.38
C TYR A 38 3.46 7.72 0.70
N TRP A 39 3.45 6.84 -0.29
CA TRP A 39 2.93 5.48 -0.14
C TRP A 39 4.05 4.45 -0.12
N LYS A 40 3.80 3.32 0.54
CA LYS A 40 4.71 2.18 0.61
C LYS A 40 3.95 0.86 0.58
N VAL A 41 4.37 -0.04 -0.30
CA VAL A 41 3.95 -1.45 -0.34
C VAL A 41 5.02 -2.29 0.33
N THR A 42 4.65 -3.08 1.33
CA THR A 42 5.57 -3.95 2.09
C THR A 42 5.02 -5.38 2.09
N PRO A 43 5.67 -6.34 1.40
CA PRO A 43 5.30 -7.75 1.52
C PRO A 43 5.41 -8.23 2.97
N VAL A 44 4.48 -9.09 3.38
CA VAL A 44 4.40 -9.64 4.73
C VAL A 44 4.51 -11.15 4.62
N ALA A 45 5.46 -11.72 5.36
CA ALA A 45 5.62 -13.18 5.44
C ALA A 45 4.36 -13.81 6.05
N THR A 46 3.80 -14.79 5.36
CA THR A 46 2.68 -15.62 5.83
C THR A 46 3.20 -17.00 6.21
N THR A 47 2.55 -17.65 7.17
CA THR A 47 2.91 -19.00 7.60
C THR A 47 2.24 -20.10 6.78
N GLN A 48 1.26 -19.74 5.95
CA GLN A 48 0.45 -20.66 5.15
C GLN A 48 0.84 -20.55 3.67
N PRO A 49 0.96 -21.67 2.93
CA PRO A 49 1.46 -21.69 1.55
C PRO A 49 0.45 -21.21 0.50
N LEU A 50 -0.77 -20.85 0.91
CA LEU A 50 -1.87 -20.52 0.00
C LEU A 50 -2.00 -19.03 -0.29
N LEU A 51 -1.52 -18.17 0.62
CA LEU A 51 -1.77 -16.73 0.59
C LEU A 51 -0.48 -15.96 0.75
N LYS A 52 -0.27 -14.97 -0.12
CA LYS A 52 0.71 -13.89 0.08
C LYS A 52 -0.01 -12.71 0.72
N ALA A 53 0.67 -12.00 1.63
CA ALA A 53 0.16 -10.80 2.25
C ALA A 53 1.03 -9.59 1.92
N PHE A 54 0.44 -8.41 1.89
CA PHE A 54 1.17 -7.15 1.80
C PHE A 54 0.42 -6.03 2.51
N ASP A 55 1.20 -5.10 3.05
CA ASP A 55 0.70 -3.86 3.62
C ASP A 55 0.89 -2.72 2.62
N VAL A 56 -0.15 -1.91 2.45
CA VAL A 56 -0.07 -0.60 1.79
C VAL A 56 -0.26 0.46 2.86
N SER A 57 0.74 1.32 3.03
CA SER A 57 0.69 2.42 3.98
C SER A 57 0.90 3.77 3.30
N VAL A 58 0.24 4.80 3.82
CA VAL A 58 0.30 6.17 3.29
C VAL A 58 0.60 7.15 4.42
N ALA A 59 1.60 8.00 4.20
CA ALA A 59 2.05 9.03 5.13
C ALA A 59 2.03 10.42 4.49
N THR A 60 2.07 11.45 5.32
CA THR A 60 2.11 12.86 4.90
C THR A 60 3.53 13.36 4.57
N ALA A 61 4.56 12.59 4.93
CA ALA A 61 5.96 12.87 4.62
C ALA A 61 6.75 11.56 4.52
N LYS A 62 7.92 11.59 3.86
CA LYS A 62 8.74 10.41 3.56
C LYS A 62 9.10 9.52 4.76
N ASN A 63 9.34 10.13 5.93
CA ASN A 63 9.76 9.44 7.16
C ASN A 63 8.73 9.57 8.30
N ALA A 64 7.51 10.02 8.00
CA ALA A 64 6.45 10.14 9.00
C ALA A 64 5.76 8.80 9.26
N SER A 65 5.12 8.67 10.43
CA SER A 65 4.22 7.56 10.69
C SER A 65 3.05 7.59 9.70
N PRO A 66 2.59 6.42 9.20
CA PRO A 66 1.49 6.36 8.25
C PRO A 66 0.18 6.82 8.89
N VAL A 67 -0.60 7.58 8.13
CA VAL A 67 -1.96 7.99 8.49
C VAL A 67 -2.93 6.80 8.38
N VAL A 68 -2.71 5.95 7.37
CA VAL A 68 -3.49 4.73 7.11
C VAL A 68 -2.54 3.62 6.67
N THR A 69 -2.78 2.41 7.17
CA THR A 69 -2.18 1.17 6.69
C THR A 69 -3.29 0.15 6.49
N VAL A 70 -3.31 -0.51 5.34
CA VAL A 70 -4.24 -1.59 5.02
C VAL A 70 -3.44 -2.83 4.64
N ARG A 71 -3.85 -3.99 5.19
CA ARG A 71 -3.31 -5.30 4.84
C ARG A 71 -4.25 -6.01 3.88
N SER A 72 -3.69 -6.53 2.80
CA SER A 72 -4.43 -7.33 1.83
C SER A 72 -3.75 -8.68 1.60
N TYR A 73 -4.55 -9.65 1.15
CA TYR A 73 -4.13 -11.02 0.88
C TYR A 73 -4.47 -11.38 -0.56
N VAL A 74 -3.57 -12.11 -1.22
CA VAL A 74 -3.74 -12.63 -2.58
C VAL A 74 -3.36 -14.10 -2.62
N ALA A 75 -3.98 -14.86 -3.51
CA ALA A 75 -3.57 -16.23 -3.77
C ALA A 75 -2.10 -16.26 -4.25
N GLN A 76 -1.38 -17.32 -3.88
CA GLN A 76 0.01 -17.53 -4.27
C GLN A 76 0.16 -17.80 -5.77
#